data_AF-A0A0N4YJR3-F1
#
_entry.id   AF-A0A0N4YJR3-F1
#
_cell.length_a   1.000
_cell.length_b   1.000
_cell.length_c   1.000
_cell.angle_alpha   90.00
_cell.angle_beta   90.00
_cell.angle_gamma   90.00
#
_symmetry.space_group_name_H-M   'P 1'
#
loop_
_entity.id
_entity.type
_entity.pdbx_description
1 polymer ?
#
loop_
_entity_poly.entity_id
_entity_poly.type
_entity_poly.pdbx_seq_one_letter_code
_entity_poly.pdbx_strand_id
1 'polypeptide(L)'
;MMSVRLLSTLAYVLFFSDGALSQDCAYQSTSNEFCGYVRQAEYENENILPQLKDAPFNGEEEYEKSTEDAQNKVREVLKKTDKDQLLVALKEALTAESDTLAKVKEFCKGKETSPRRGCGEVVHRFASALEALVDAVMFLPLDDDMRQIINNAYDVFNDQYYGDANSDYAELALTLAKAVAAAL
;
A
#
# COMPACT_ATOMS: atom_id res chain seq x y z
N MET A 1 50.17 4.79 -47.22
CA MET A 1 49.59 4.95 -45.87
C MET A 1 48.51 6.02 -45.92
N MET A 2 47.24 5.63 -45.97
CA MET A 2 46.11 6.54 -45.73
C MET A 2 45.14 5.81 -44.82
N SER A 3 45.01 6.34 -43.60
CA SER A 3 44.17 5.83 -42.52
C SER A 3 42.75 6.37 -42.72
N VAL A 4 41.80 5.49 -43.01
CA VAL A 4 40.37 5.83 -43.03
C VAL A 4 39.84 5.64 -41.62
N ARG A 5 39.52 6.76 -40.97
CA ARG A 5 38.90 6.79 -39.64
C ARG A 5 37.45 6.31 -39.76
N LEU A 6 37.14 5.15 -39.19
CA LEU A 6 35.78 4.71 -38.94
C LEU A 6 35.17 5.59 -37.84
N LEU A 7 34.23 6.45 -38.22
CA LEU A 7 33.29 7.08 -37.29
C LEU A 7 32.12 6.12 -37.09
N SER A 8 32.17 5.32 -36.03
CA SER A 8 31.01 4.57 -35.56
C SER A 8 30.12 5.52 -34.76
N THR A 9 29.07 6.01 -35.41
CA THR A 9 27.94 6.69 -34.79
C THR A 9 27.26 5.73 -33.81
N LEU A 10 27.43 5.95 -32.50
CA LEU A 10 26.62 5.33 -31.46
C LEU A 10 25.19 5.86 -31.59
N ALA A 11 24.31 5.04 -32.17
CA ALA A 11 22.88 5.24 -32.06
C ALA A 11 22.45 4.91 -30.62
N TYR A 12 22.14 5.95 -29.84
CA TYR A 12 21.37 5.80 -28.61
C TYR A 12 19.98 5.29 -29.00
N VAL A 13 19.76 3.99 -28.86
CA VAL A 13 18.41 3.42 -28.86
C VAL A 13 17.78 3.83 -27.53
N LEU A 14 17.02 4.92 -27.55
CA LEU A 14 16.10 5.27 -26.48
C LEU A 14 14.97 4.24 -26.50
N PHE A 15 15.08 3.23 -25.62
CA PHE A 15 13.95 2.38 -25.28
C PHE A 15 12.95 3.20 -24.46
N PHE A 16 12.05 3.89 -25.16
CA PHE A 16 10.75 4.26 -24.59
C PHE A 16 9.92 2.98 -24.56
N SER A 17 9.94 2.26 -23.44
CA SER A 17 8.92 1.24 -23.19
C SER A 17 7.67 1.96 -22.72
N ASP A 18 6.70 2.05 -23.61
CA ASP A 18 5.30 2.32 -23.30
C ASP A 18 4.76 1.20 -22.40
N GLY A 19 4.88 1.43 -21.11
CA GLY A 19 4.12 0.84 -20.04
C GLY A 19 4.11 1.88 -18.94
N ALA A 20 2.95 2.23 -18.41
CA ALA A 20 2.84 3.12 -17.26
C ALA A 20 3.60 2.50 -16.08
N LEU A 21 4.90 2.81 -15.99
CA LEU A 21 5.74 2.37 -14.90
C LEU A 21 5.29 3.16 -13.68
N SER A 22 4.80 2.43 -12.66
CA SER A 22 4.62 2.91 -11.29
C SER A 22 5.70 3.94 -10.97
N GLN A 23 5.34 5.04 -10.30
CA GLN A 23 6.33 6.04 -9.88
C GLN A 23 7.60 5.35 -9.35
N ASP A 24 8.76 5.73 -9.92
CA ASP A 24 10.04 5.17 -9.48
C ASP A 24 10.19 5.46 -7.98
N CYS A 25 10.22 4.40 -7.17
CA CYS A 25 10.39 4.51 -5.73
C CYS A 25 11.77 5.08 -5.43
N ALA A 26 11.84 6.23 -4.76
CA ALA A 26 13.09 6.95 -4.54
C ALA A 26 14.04 6.19 -3.59
N TYR A 27 13.50 5.29 -2.75
CA TYR A 27 14.28 4.45 -1.82
C TYR A 27 14.77 3.12 -2.43
N GLN A 28 14.55 2.91 -3.74
CA GLN A 28 14.80 1.64 -4.44
C GLN A 28 16.26 1.16 -4.37
N SER A 29 17.22 2.09 -4.32
CA SER A 29 18.65 1.77 -4.21
C SER A 29 19.07 1.32 -2.82
N THR A 30 18.26 1.62 -1.80
CA THR A 30 18.53 1.25 -0.39
C THR A 30 17.79 -0.02 0.00
N SER A 31 16.53 -0.18 -0.39
CA SER A 31 15.80 -1.44 -0.23
C SER A 31 14.80 -1.63 -1.37
N ASN A 32 14.98 -2.73 -2.11
CA ASN A 32 14.04 -3.13 -3.15
C ASN A 32 12.75 -3.67 -2.56
N GLU A 33 12.85 -4.40 -1.44
CA GLU A 33 11.76 -4.99 -0.70
C GLU A 33 10.80 -3.91 -0.20
N PHE A 34 11.33 -2.87 0.47
CA PHE A 34 10.55 -1.70 0.88
C PHE A 34 9.69 -1.15 -0.27
N CYS A 35 10.33 -0.88 -1.41
CA CYS A 35 9.65 -0.33 -2.57
C CYS A 35 8.65 -1.31 -3.21
N GLY A 36 8.93 -2.61 -3.17
CA GLY A 36 8.01 -3.65 -3.61
C GLY A 36 6.70 -3.61 -2.83
N TYR A 37 6.78 -3.53 -1.51
CA TYR A 37 5.62 -3.46 -0.63
C TYR A 37 4.82 -2.15 -0.78
N VAL A 38 5.49 -0.99 -0.87
CA VAL A 38 4.78 0.28 -1.10
C VAL A 38 4.06 0.29 -2.46
N ARG A 39 4.67 -0.28 -3.51
CA ARG A 39 4.00 -0.44 -4.82
C ARG A 39 2.84 -1.44 -4.78
N GLN A 40 2.93 -2.48 -3.95
CA GLN A 40 1.81 -3.39 -3.74
C GLN A 40 0.62 -2.66 -3.11
N ALA A 41 0.86 -1.82 -2.09
CA ALA A 41 -0.19 -0.98 -1.54
C ALA A 41 -0.77 -0.01 -2.58
N GLU A 42 0.09 0.63 -3.38
CA GLU A 42 -0.33 1.51 -4.49
C GLU A 42 -1.22 0.76 -5.48
N TYR A 43 -0.83 -0.45 -5.87
CA TYR A 43 -1.56 -1.31 -6.78
C TYR A 43 -2.94 -1.70 -6.23
N GLU A 44 -3.04 -2.09 -4.96
CA GLU A 44 -4.33 -2.46 -4.37
C GLU A 44 -5.31 -1.29 -4.41
N ASN A 45 -4.85 -0.09 -4.06
CA ASN A 45 -5.69 1.12 -4.08
C ASN A 45 -6.14 1.50 -5.50
N GLU A 46 -5.27 1.35 -6.50
CA GLU A 46 -5.66 1.56 -7.91
C GLU A 46 -6.76 0.58 -8.36
N ASN A 47 -6.77 -0.64 -7.81
CA ASN A 47 -7.79 -1.64 -8.14
C ASN A 47 -9.07 -1.50 -7.30
N ILE A 48 -9.03 -0.78 -6.18
CA ILE A 48 -10.22 -0.45 -5.38
C ILE A 48 -11.06 0.61 -6.09
N LEU A 49 -10.44 1.66 -6.64
CA LEU A 49 -11.16 2.82 -7.21
C LEU A 49 -12.22 2.45 -8.28
N PRO A 50 -11.96 1.54 -9.25
CA PRO A 50 -12.99 1.08 -10.18
C PRO A 50 -14.15 0.37 -9.50
N GLN A 51 -13.88 -0.39 -8.42
CA GLN A 51 -14.90 -1.17 -7.71
C GLN A 51 -15.84 -0.29 -6.88
N LEU A 52 -15.36 0.87 -6.43
CA LEU A 52 -16.18 1.85 -5.72
C LEU A 52 -17.22 2.52 -6.62
N LYS A 53 -17.04 2.46 -7.95
CA LYS A 53 -18.02 2.95 -8.93
C LYS A 53 -19.16 1.95 -9.17
N ASP A 54 -18.98 0.70 -8.73
CA ASP A 54 -19.96 -0.36 -8.86
C ASP A 54 -20.80 -0.52 -7.60
N ALA A 55 -21.90 -1.27 -7.70
CA ALA A 55 -22.68 -1.60 -6.51
C ALA A 55 -21.88 -2.53 -5.57
N PRO A 56 -21.96 -2.34 -4.23
CA PRO A 56 -22.92 -1.50 -3.52
C PRO A 56 -22.52 -0.02 -3.33
N PHE A 57 -21.35 0.39 -3.80
CA PHE A 57 -20.78 1.71 -3.54
C PHE A 57 -21.19 2.80 -4.55
N ASN A 58 -21.81 2.45 -5.67
CA ASN A 58 -22.27 3.43 -6.66
C ASN A 58 -23.13 4.54 -6.02
N GLY A 59 -22.68 5.79 -6.15
CA GLY A 59 -23.30 6.97 -5.55
C GLY A 59 -22.69 7.41 -4.21
N GLU A 60 -21.77 6.61 -3.66
CA GLU A 60 -21.06 6.88 -2.40
C GLU A 60 -19.70 7.54 -2.67
N GLU A 61 -19.73 8.77 -3.23
CA GLU A 61 -18.52 9.50 -3.65
C GLU A 61 -17.49 9.72 -2.53
N GLU A 62 -17.90 9.63 -1.27
CA GLU A 62 -17.00 9.79 -0.13
C GLU A 62 -15.92 8.70 -0.07
N TYR A 63 -16.25 7.46 -0.44
CA TYR A 63 -15.29 6.36 -0.43
C TYR A 63 -14.29 6.49 -1.56
N GLU A 64 -14.72 6.93 -2.74
CA GLU A 64 -13.81 7.24 -3.85
C GLU A 64 -12.80 8.32 -3.43
N LYS A 65 -13.29 9.44 -2.89
CA LYS A 65 -12.43 10.55 -2.45
C LYS A 65 -11.46 10.16 -1.35
N SER A 66 -11.90 9.38 -0.35
CA SER A 66 -10.99 8.92 0.71
C SER A 66 -9.94 7.94 0.20
N THR A 67 -10.30 7.08 -0.77
CA THR A 67 -9.36 6.15 -1.41
C THR A 67 -8.35 6.88 -2.27
N GLU A 68 -8.76 7.91 -3.02
CA GLU A 68 -7.85 8.77 -3.78
C GLU A 68 -6.88 9.52 -2.86
N ASP A 69 -7.35 10.02 -1.72
CA ASP A 69 -6.49 10.67 -0.73
C ASP A 69 -5.46 9.70 -0.15
N ALA A 70 -5.91 8.51 0.28
CA ALA A 70 -5.02 7.48 0.83
C ALA A 70 -3.98 7.02 -0.21
N GLN A 71 -4.39 6.80 -1.46
CA GLN A 71 -3.51 6.52 -2.58
C GLN A 71 -2.46 7.62 -2.81
N ASN A 72 -2.86 8.89 -2.72
CA ASN A 72 -1.91 10.00 -2.84
C ASN A 72 -0.89 10.00 -1.70
N LYS A 73 -1.28 9.60 -0.48
CA LYS A 73 -0.34 9.41 0.64
C LYS A 73 0.64 8.26 0.39
N VAL A 74 0.18 7.13 -0.15
CA VAL A 74 1.07 6.04 -0.57
C VAL A 74 2.07 6.51 -1.62
N ARG A 75 1.63 7.29 -2.61
CA ARG A 75 2.53 7.90 -3.61
C ARG A 75 3.51 8.90 -3.01
N GLU A 76 3.15 9.58 -1.93
CA GLU A 76 4.11 10.42 -1.21
C GLU A 76 5.22 9.59 -0.55
N VAL A 77 4.92 8.39 -0.03
CA VAL A 77 5.95 7.46 0.48
C VAL A 77 6.96 7.11 -0.61
N LEU A 78 6.49 6.77 -1.82
CA LEU A 78 7.35 6.42 -2.95
C LEU A 78 8.36 7.52 -3.32
N LYS A 79 8.09 8.78 -2.97
CA LYS A 79 8.95 9.92 -3.30
C LYS A 79 10.00 10.23 -2.25
N LYS A 80 9.96 9.61 -1.06
CA LYS A 80 10.90 9.92 0.03
C LYS A 80 12.13 9.02 -0.05
N THR A 81 13.27 9.57 0.39
CA THR A 81 14.56 8.85 0.46
C THR A 81 15.13 8.86 1.87
N ASP A 82 14.79 9.87 2.67
CA ASP A 82 15.23 10.00 4.05
C ASP A 82 14.35 9.17 4.98
N LYS A 83 14.99 8.50 5.96
CA LYS A 83 14.31 7.58 6.88
C LYS A 83 13.19 8.28 7.65
N ASP A 84 13.46 9.44 8.25
CA ASP A 84 12.48 10.09 9.12
C ASP A 84 11.30 10.62 8.30
N GLN A 85 11.57 11.10 7.08
CA GLN A 85 10.52 11.45 6.12
C GLN A 85 9.69 10.25 5.66
N LEU A 86 10.32 9.08 5.47
CA LEU A 86 9.63 7.84 5.13
C LEU A 86 8.71 7.40 6.27
N LEU A 87 9.17 7.42 7.52
CA LEU A 87 8.36 7.05 8.69
C LEU A 87 7.13 7.96 8.83
N VAL A 88 7.31 9.29 8.67
CA VAL A 88 6.19 10.25 8.69
C VAL A 88 5.22 9.99 7.54
N ALA A 89 5.70 9.79 6.31
CA ALA A 89 4.84 9.52 5.16
C ALA A 89 4.09 8.19 5.31
N LEU A 90 4.74 7.13 5.83
CA LEU A 90 4.12 5.83 6.10
C LEU A 90 3.04 5.95 7.16
N LYS A 91 3.27 6.72 8.23
CA LYS A 91 2.26 7.00 9.25
C LYS A 91 1.02 7.66 8.66
N GLU A 92 1.22 8.66 7.81
CA GLU A 92 0.11 9.34 7.12
C GLU A 92 -0.66 8.39 6.20
N ALA A 93 0.05 7.58 5.41
CA ALA A 93 -0.56 6.59 4.52
C ALA A 93 -1.33 5.52 5.30
N LEU A 94 -0.73 4.90 6.31
CA LEU A 94 -1.37 3.89 7.16
C LEU A 94 -2.62 4.45 7.85
N THR A 95 -2.57 5.70 8.31
CA THR A 95 -3.72 6.37 8.95
C THR A 95 -4.85 6.59 7.95
N ALA A 96 -4.56 7.13 6.77
CA ALA A 96 -5.57 7.41 5.74
C ALA A 96 -6.23 6.12 5.21
N GLU A 97 -5.43 5.07 4.97
CA GLU A 97 -5.92 3.75 4.57
C GLU A 97 -6.77 3.11 5.67
N SER A 98 -6.31 3.18 6.93
CA SER A 98 -7.03 2.62 8.08
C SER A 98 -8.39 3.29 8.28
N ASP A 99 -8.44 4.61 8.18
CA ASP A 99 -9.67 5.37 8.31
C ASP A 99 -10.66 5.07 7.17
N THR A 100 -10.14 4.88 5.95
CA THR A 100 -10.95 4.52 4.79
C THR A 100 -11.50 3.10 4.93
N LEU A 101 -10.65 2.12 5.25
CA LEU A 101 -11.07 0.74 5.48
C LEU A 101 -12.13 0.66 6.60
N ALA A 102 -11.93 1.38 7.71
CA ALA A 102 -12.89 1.36 8.82
C ALA A 102 -14.29 1.82 8.39
N LYS A 103 -14.38 2.89 7.57
CA LYS A 103 -15.66 3.38 7.04
C LYS A 103 -16.28 2.40 6.05
N VAL A 104 -15.47 1.88 5.12
CA VAL A 104 -15.91 0.92 4.11
C VAL A 104 -16.41 -0.38 4.76
N LYS A 105 -15.70 -0.90 5.77
CA LYS A 105 -16.15 -2.06 6.56
C LYS A 105 -17.51 -1.80 7.19
N GLU A 106 -17.66 -0.66 7.85
CA GLU A 106 -18.92 -0.33 8.52
C GLU A 106 -20.09 -0.20 7.53
N PHE A 107 -19.86 0.45 6.40
CA PHE A 107 -20.83 0.48 5.30
C PHE A 107 -21.22 -0.94 4.85
N CYS A 108 -20.22 -1.81 4.68
CA CYS A 108 -20.42 -3.16 4.19
C CYS A 108 -21.18 -4.08 5.15
N LYS A 109 -21.02 -3.93 6.47
CA LYS A 109 -21.84 -4.65 7.47
C LYS A 109 -23.33 -4.40 7.26
N GLY A 110 -23.71 -3.17 6.91
CA GLY A 110 -25.10 -2.79 6.62
C GLY A 110 -25.66 -3.36 5.30
N LYS A 111 -24.84 -4.05 4.50
CA LYS A 111 -25.18 -4.54 3.15
C LYS A 111 -25.03 -6.06 3.00
N GLU A 112 -24.69 -6.79 4.07
CA GLU A 112 -24.44 -8.25 4.06
C GLU A 112 -25.62 -9.10 3.54
N THR A 113 -26.85 -8.57 3.56
CA THR A 113 -28.03 -9.28 3.03
C THR A 113 -28.17 -9.21 1.50
N SER A 114 -27.32 -8.46 0.81
CA SER A 114 -27.38 -8.31 -0.64
C SER A 114 -26.31 -9.19 -1.30
N PRO A 115 -26.66 -10.11 -2.22
CA PRO A 115 -25.71 -11.01 -2.90
C PRO A 115 -24.74 -10.30 -3.87
N ARG A 116 -24.53 -8.99 -3.71
CA ARG A 116 -23.67 -8.18 -4.57
C ARG A 116 -22.21 -8.32 -4.12
N ARG A 117 -21.43 -8.96 -5.00
CA ARG A 117 -20.01 -9.35 -4.88
C ARG A 117 -18.99 -8.23 -4.60
N GLY A 118 -19.38 -7.00 -4.27
CA GLY A 118 -18.45 -5.86 -4.19
C GLY A 118 -17.75 -5.68 -2.84
N CYS A 119 -18.47 -5.84 -1.73
CA CYS A 119 -17.94 -5.48 -0.41
C CYS A 119 -16.76 -6.33 0.05
N GLY A 120 -16.84 -7.65 -0.11
CA GLY A 120 -15.77 -8.55 0.35
C GLY A 120 -14.44 -8.29 -0.37
N GLU A 121 -14.48 -8.08 -1.69
CA GLU A 121 -13.28 -7.79 -2.49
C GLU A 121 -12.68 -6.44 -2.09
N VAL A 122 -13.47 -5.37 -2.02
CA VAL A 122 -12.98 -4.03 -1.63
C VAL A 122 -12.36 -4.06 -0.24
N VAL A 123 -13.05 -4.66 0.74
CA VAL A 123 -12.55 -4.78 2.12
C VAL A 123 -11.26 -5.58 2.18
N HIS A 124 -11.16 -6.69 1.42
CA HIS A 124 -9.95 -7.49 1.35
C HIS A 124 -8.77 -6.71 0.75
N ARG A 125 -8.99 -5.95 -0.33
CA ARG A 125 -7.93 -5.15 -0.97
C ARG A 125 -7.38 -4.06 -0.07
N PHE A 126 -8.25 -3.35 0.67
CA PHE A 126 -7.80 -2.40 1.68
C PHE A 126 -6.97 -3.08 2.77
N ALA A 127 -7.39 -4.25 3.24
CA ALA A 127 -6.63 -5.00 4.23
C ALA A 127 -5.25 -5.42 3.70
N SER A 128 -5.18 -5.88 2.44
CA SER A 128 -3.92 -6.21 1.76
C SER A 128 -3.03 -4.97 1.57
N ALA A 129 -3.60 -3.81 1.27
CA ALA A 129 -2.85 -2.54 1.16
C ALA A 129 -2.24 -2.14 2.51
N LEU A 130 -3.00 -2.28 3.60
CA LEU A 130 -2.52 -2.04 4.95
C LEU A 130 -1.38 -2.98 5.35
N GLU A 131 -1.57 -4.30 5.16
CA GLU A 131 -0.51 -5.29 5.45
C GLU A 131 0.76 -4.99 4.65
N ALA A 132 0.65 -4.64 3.37
CA ALA A 132 1.80 -4.26 2.56
C ALA A 132 2.51 -3.00 3.09
N LEU A 133 1.78 -1.97 3.53
CA LEU A 133 2.41 -0.79 4.13
C LEU A 133 3.10 -1.11 5.46
N VAL A 134 2.53 -2.00 6.27
CA VAL A 134 3.14 -2.48 7.52
C VAL A 134 4.39 -3.31 7.23
N ASP A 135 4.35 -4.18 6.22
CA ASP A 135 5.51 -4.95 5.75
C ASP A 135 6.62 -4.00 5.28
N ALA A 136 6.29 -2.94 4.55
CA ALA A 136 7.27 -1.95 4.12
C ALA A 136 8.02 -1.32 5.30
N VAL A 137 7.31 -0.96 6.39
CA VAL A 137 7.94 -0.38 7.60
C VAL A 137 9.04 -1.30 8.15
N MET A 138 8.87 -2.63 8.09
CA MET A 138 9.82 -3.59 8.63
C MET A 138 11.18 -3.61 7.92
N PHE A 139 11.24 -3.13 6.68
CA PHE A 139 12.48 -3.01 5.90
C PHE A 139 13.23 -1.69 6.13
N LEU A 140 12.72 -0.82 7.00
CA LEU A 140 13.43 0.39 7.40
C LEU A 140 14.38 0.13 8.59
N PRO A 141 15.43 0.95 8.74
CA PRO A 141 16.31 0.91 9.90
C PRO A 141 15.64 1.55 11.13
N LEU A 142 14.70 0.82 11.74
CA LEU A 142 13.97 1.21 12.95
C LEU A 142 14.85 1.08 14.20
N ASP A 143 14.56 1.90 15.22
CA ASP A 143 15.09 1.69 16.57
C ASP A 143 14.50 0.44 17.24
N ASP A 144 15.16 -0.02 18.31
CA ASP A 144 14.82 -1.29 18.97
C ASP A 144 13.42 -1.27 19.59
N ASP A 145 13.01 -0.14 20.18
CA ASP A 145 11.70 0.02 20.81
C ASP A 145 10.57 -0.04 19.76
N MET A 146 10.70 0.71 18.67
CA MET A 146 9.74 0.71 17.57
C MET A 146 9.66 -0.67 16.90
N ARG A 147 10.81 -1.30 16.65
CA ARG A 147 10.87 -2.66 16.09
C ARG A 147 10.17 -3.68 17.01
N GLN A 148 10.37 -3.58 18.31
CA GLN A 148 9.73 -4.46 19.28
C GLN A 148 8.20 -4.28 19.28
N ILE A 149 7.71 -3.03 19.25
CA ILE A 149 6.27 -2.76 19.21
C ILE A 149 5.65 -3.36 17.94
N ILE A 150 6.28 -3.16 16.78
CA ILE A 150 5.75 -3.67 15.51
C ILE A 150 5.78 -5.20 15.46
N ASN A 151 6.86 -5.83 15.90
CA ASN A 151 6.95 -7.30 15.99
C ASN A 151 5.85 -7.88 16.89
N ASN A 152 5.62 -7.29 18.06
CA ASN A 152 4.55 -7.74 18.96
C ASN A 152 3.16 -7.59 18.30
N ALA A 153 2.93 -6.53 17.52
CA ALA A 153 1.69 -6.34 16.79
C ALA A 153 1.50 -7.43 15.70
N TYR A 154 2.57 -7.78 15.00
CA TYR A 154 2.58 -8.90 14.04
C TYR A 154 2.33 -10.25 14.70
N ASP A 155 2.94 -10.51 15.86
CA ASP A 155 2.73 -11.77 16.57
C ASP A 155 1.24 -11.93 16.94
N VAL A 156 0.62 -10.86 17.46
CA VAL A 156 -0.82 -10.85 17.75
C VAL A 156 -1.66 -11.05 16.50
N PHE A 157 -1.31 -10.38 15.39
CA PHE A 157 -1.98 -10.55 14.11
C PHE A 157 -1.91 -12.00 13.61
N ASN A 158 -0.70 -12.58 13.59
CA ASN A 158 -0.46 -13.94 13.11
C ASN A 158 -1.14 -14.99 13.99
N ASP A 159 -1.04 -14.86 15.30
CA ASP A 159 -1.69 -15.77 16.24
C ASP A 159 -3.20 -15.81 16.03
N GLN A 160 -3.83 -14.66 15.77
CA GLN A 160 -5.28 -14.60 15.51
C GLN A 160 -5.63 -15.10 14.11
N TYR A 161 -4.88 -14.69 13.09
CA TYR A 161 -5.16 -15.04 11.69
C TYR A 161 -5.01 -16.55 11.45
N TYR A 162 -3.96 -17.17 11.98
CA TYR A 162 -3.71 -18.61 11.82
C TYR A 162 -4.37 -19.47 12.91
N GLY A 163 -4.65 -18.89 14.08
CA GLY A 163 -5.25 -19.59 15.21
C GLY A 163 -6.78 -19.70 15.18
N ASP A 164 -7.47 -18.81 14.45
CA ASP A 164 -8.93 -18.82 14.30
C ASP A 164 -9.35 -18.93 12.83
N ALA A 165 -10.03 -20.03 12.49
CA ALA A 165 -10.56 -20.30 11.16
C ALA A 165 -11.67 -19.31 10.72
N ASN A 166 -12.24 -18.55 11.66
CA ASN A 166 -13.25 -17.52 11.38
C ASN A 166 -12.71 -16.09 11.59
N SER A 167 -11.38 -15.91 11.61
CA SER A 167 -10.78 -14.59 11.77
C SER A 167 -11.22 -13.60 10.68
N ASP A 168 -11.55 -12.37 11.09
CA ASP A 168 -11.81 -11.25 10.17
C ASP A 168 -10.48 -10.62 9.79
N TYR A 169 -9.88 -11.10 8.69
CA TYR A 169 -8.61 -10.60 8.15
C TYR A 169 -8.56 -9.06 8.06
N ALA A 170 -9.66 -8.42 7.66
CA ALA A 170 -9.67 -6.96 7.53
C ALA A 170 -9.70 -6.24 8.87
N GLU A 171 -10.30 -6.83 9.91
CA GLU A 171 -10.20 -6.28 11.28
C GLU A 171 -8.78 -6.44 11.84
N LEU A 172 -8.17 -7.59 11.57
CA LEU A 172 -6.81 -7.88 12.01
C LEU A 172 -5.80 -6.93 11.34
N ALA A 173 -5.89 -6.75 10.01
CA ALA A 173 -5.04 -5.82 9.27
C ALA A 173 -5.23 -4.37 9.73
N LEU A 174 -6.48 -3.94 9.99
CA LEU A 174 -6.78 -2.63 10.54
C LEU A 174 -6.16 -2.42 11.93
N THR A 175 -6.22 -3.44 12.78
CA THR A 175 -5.65 -3.39 14.14
C THR A 175 -4.13 -3.32 14.08
N LEU A 176 -3.50 -4.14 13.24
CA LEU A 176 -2.06 -4.15 12.99
C LEU A 176 -1.58 -2.78 12.49
N ALA A 177 -2.22 -2.25 11.44
CA ALA A 177 -1.86 -0.97 10.85
C ALA A 177 -1.96 0.19 11.85
N LYS A 178 -3.01 0.23 12.67
CA LYS A 178 -3.16 1.25 13.73
C LYS A 178 -2.07 1.16 14.80
N ALA A 179 -1.71 -0.06 15.21
CA ALA A 179 -0.63 -0.26 16.17
C ALA A 179 0.72 0.21 15.60
N VAL A 180 1.02 -0.12 14.34
CA VAL A 180 2.24 0.33 13.66
C VAL A 180 2.24 1.85 13.48
N ALA A 181 1.16 2.45 12.98
CA ALA A 181 1.06 3.90 12.82
C ALA A 181 1.22 4.68 14.13
N ALA A 182 0.81 4.09 15.26
CA ALA A 182 1.03 4.68 16.59
C ALA A 182 2.49 4.59 17.07
N ALA A 183 3.25 3.61 16.58
CA ALA A 183 4.67 3.43 16.89
C ALA A 183 5.59 4.32 16.04
N LEU A 184 5.18 4.63 14.80
CA LEU A 184 5.83 5.59 13.90
C LEU A 184 5.71 7.04 14.41
#